data_AF-A0A6S7ADR6-F1
#
_entry.id   AF-A0A6S7ADR6-F1
#
_cell.length_a   1.000
_cell.length_b   1.000
_cell.length_c   1.000
_cell.angle_alpha   90.00
_cell.angle_beta   90.00
_cell.angle_gamma   90.00
#
_symmetry.space_group_name_H-M   'P 1'
#
loop_
_entity.id
_entity.type
_entity.pdbx_description
1 polymer ?
#
loop_
_entity_poly.entity_id
_entity_poly.type
_entity_poly.pdbx_seq_one_letter_code
_entity_poly.pdbx_strand_id
1 'polypeptide(L)'
;MRYAPTLDPAVNNSRAIGQPAAVSAAPAVPASAPLPALGRRPLPAWVGALGLALGQGGLALGLLLFLALPLAAILLKSVTDADGGWAGLSVIASIISADGFMDMVGRSLAVGVVTTLLVVPCAYGFAYGLTRTRLPGKGLLRTIALLPLLAPSLLPGIALVYLLGNQGLLKGLTGGATIYGFWGIVVGEAFYTFPHALMILLTGLALADGRLYDAARAMGAGPWRTFMTVTLPGTRYAVFSACCVVFTLTVTDFGVPKVVGGDYNVLAMEAYKAVVGQQNFPKGAAIGILLLLPALLTFVLDRRLRARQGAQMSGRAQPYAAGVNGRRDAAFLALAGVMAAFLLLIIGVAVWASFVKMWPYNLSMSLRSYDFDNMDGGGWLAWRNSLQLAFCTALVGTLVVFVGAWMMEKVPARSTMARGLRGVAGMLALMPMAVPGLVLGLGYIFFFNSVSNPLNVLYGTMPLLVLCTVVHFYTSAHLTAATALNALDPEFEAASASLKVPRLTTFLRVTLPMCLPAALDVARYLFVSAMTTVSAVVFLYSPSTVLAAVAVLNMDDAGFIGPAAAMCTVIMASSAVAALILHLASRALVARTQAWRRPASR
;
A
#
# COMPACT_ATOMS: atom_id res chain seq x y z
N MET A 1 16.56 -15.28 17.58
CA MET A 1 17.81 -15.20 16.82
C MET A 1 18.92 -14.88 17.81
N ARG A 2 19.89 -15.78 17.99
CA ARG A 2 21.16 -15.41 18.64
C ARG A 2 22.16 -15.15 17.52
N TYR A 3 22.50 -13.88 17.34
CA TYR A 3 23.75 -13.47 16.71
C TYR A 3 24.27 -12.34 17.60
N ALA A 4 25.29 -12.67 18.38
CA ALA A 4 26.12 -11.73 19.11
C ALA A 4 27.55 -12.06 18.67
N PRO A 5 28.36 -11.10 18.21
CA PRO A 5 29.76 -11.33 17.95
C PRO A 5 30.51 -11.22 19.29
N THR A 6 30.90 -12.36 19.85
CA THR A 6 31.90 -12.40 20.93
C THR A 6 33.28 -12.30 20.29
N LEU A 7 33.92 -11.15 20.49
CA LEU A 7 35.37 -11.03 20.46
C LEU A 7 35.88 -11.72 21.73
N ASP A 8 36.59 -12.84 21.60
CA ASP A 8 37.31 -13.46 22.71
C ASP A 8 38.81 -13.17 22.60
N PRO A 9 39.48 -12.74 23.68
CA PRO A 9 40.91 -12.48 23.72
C PRO A 9 41.70 -13.73 24.14
N ALA A 10 42.94 -13.81 23.65
CA ALA A 10 44.06 -14.55 24.24
C ALA A 10 43.91 -16.05 24.56
N VAL A 11 44.59 -16.90 23.77
CA VAL A 11 45.20 -18.13 24.30
C VAL A 11 46.66 -18.17 23.86
N ASN A 12 47.51 -17.84 24.82
CA ASN A 12 48.95 -18.07 24.82
C ASN A 12 49.17 -19.51 25.33
N ASN A 13 49.86 -20.36 24.58
CA ASN A 13 50.52 -21.52 25.17
C ASN A 13 51.70 -21.97 24.29
N SER A 14 52.87 -21.84 24.89
CA SER A 14 54.17 -22.32 24.45
C SER A 14 54.29 -23.83 24.62
N ARG A 15 54.90 -24.52 23.65
CA ARG A 15 55.76 -25.71 23.86
C ARG A 15 56.53 -26.11 22.59
N ALA A 16 57.86 -26.05 22.74
CA ALA A 16 58.90 -26.97 22.27
C ALA A 16 59.01 -27.39 20.79
N ILE A 17 60.06 -26.83 20.18
CA ILE A 17 61.03 -27.35 19.20
C ILE A 17 60.91 -28.84 18.82
N GLY A 18 60.73 -29.09 17.51
CA GLY A 18 60.96 -30.36 16.80
C GLY A 18 61.11 -30.09 15.29
N GLN A 19 62.13 -30.68 14.68
CA GLN A 19 62.65 -30.44 13.31
C GLN A 19 61.64 -30.66 12.15
N PRO A 20 61.89 -30.10 10.94
CA PRO A 20 60.93 -30.10 9.84
C PRO A 20 60.91 -31.44 9.09
N ALA A 21 59.75 -32.09 9.04
CA ALA A 21 59.50 -33.22 8.15
C ALA A 21 59.14 -32.71 6.74
N ALA A 22 59.72 -33.37 5.73
CA ALA A 22 59.60 -33.03 4.31
C ALA A 22 58.14 -32.94 3.83
N VAL A 23 57.78 -31.78 3.26
CA VAL A 23 56.52 -31.56 2.57
C VAL A 23 56.61 -32.23 1.20
N SER A 24 55.92 -33.36 1.05
CA SER A 24 55.62 -34.00 -0.23
C SER A 24 54.89 -33.00 -1.13
N ALA A 25 55.49 -32.68 -2.29
CA ALA A 25 54.91 -31.81 -3.29
C ALA A 25 53.56 -32.36 -3.79
N ALA A 26 52.49 -31.61 -3.58
CA ALA A 26 51.21 -31.85 -4.25
C ALA A 26 51.36 -31.56 -5.75
N PRO A 27 50.74 -32.35 -6.65
CA PRO A 27 50.82 -32.10 -8.07
C PRO A 27 50.16 -30.76 -8.40
N ALA A 28 50.88 -29.94 -9.17
CA ALA A 28 50.40 -28.66 -9.66
C ALA A 28 49.10 -28.84 -10.45
N VAL A 29 48.01 -28.26 -9.95
CA VAL A 29 46.77 -28.11 -10.73
C VAL A 29 47.12 -27.26 -11.97
N PRO A 30 46.88 -27.74 -13.20
CA PRO A 30 47.14 -26.94 -14.38
C PRO A 30 46.31 -25.66 -14.29
N ALA A 31 46.98 -24.51 -14.46
CA ALA A 31 46.36 -23.21 -14.45
C ALA A 31 45.18 -23.21 -15.44
N SER A 32 43.95 -23.08 -14.91
CA SER A 32 42.76 -22.92 -15.72
C SER A 32 42.97 -21.74 -16.66
N ALA A 33 42.91 -21.99 -17.97
CA ALA A 33 43.00 -20.94 -18.98
C ALA A 33 42.05 -19.79 -18.62
N PRO A 34 42.49 -18.52 -18.70
CA PRO A 34 41.61 -17.39 -18.45
C PRO A 34 40.45 -17.48 -19.43
N LEU A 35 39.24 -17.65 -18.91
CA LEU A 35 38.01 -17.56 -19.71
C LEU A 35 38.10 -16.28 -20.54
N PRO A 36 37.86 -16.32 -21.86
CA PRO A 36 37.91 -15.12 -22.67
C PRO A 36 36.95 -14.10 -22.05
N ALA A 37 37.52 -13.01 -21.53
CA ALA A 37 36.74 -11.89 -21.05
C ALA A 37 35.91 -11.43 -22.25
N LEU A 38 34.62 -11.75 -22.23
CA LEU A 38 33.66 -11.25 -23.21
C LEU A 38 33.81 -9.73 -23.22
N GLY A 39 34.56 -9.21 -24.20
CA GLY A 39 34.81 -7.80 -24.44
C GLY A 39 33.50 -7.15 -24.82
N ARG A 40 32.66 -6.87 -23.82
CA ARG A 40 31.38 -6.22 -24.01
C ARG A 40 31.67 -4.75 -24.22
N ARG A 41 31.60 -4.32 -25.48
CA ARG A 41 31.73 -2.92 -25.90
C ARG A 41 30.86 -2.05 -24.97
N PRO A 42 31.45 -1.13 -24.19
CA PRO A 42 30.65 -0.23 -23.37
C PRO A 42 29.76 0.60 -24.29
N LEU A 43 28.49 0.78 -23.90
CA LEU A 43 27.61 1.71 -24.59
C LEU A 43 28.29 3.08 -24.67
N PRO A 44 28.18 3.81 -25.81
CA PRO A 44 28.81 5.12 -25.95
C PRO A 44 28.38 6.07 -24.82
N ALA A 45 29.32 6.83 -24.26
CA ALA A 45 29.06 7.70 -23.11
C ALA A 45 27.94 8.74 -23.36
N TRP A 46 27.75 9.16 -24.62
CA TRP A 46 26.69 10.07 -25.03
C TRP A 46 25.29 9.42 -25.01
N VAL A 47 25.19 8.13 -25.35
CA VAL A 47 23.94 7.35 -25.25
C VAL A 47 23.49 7.24 -23.79
N GLY A 48 24.45 7.12 -22.87
CA GLY A 48 24.18 7.13 -21.43
C GLY A 48 23.70 8.48 -20.91
N ALA A 49 24.33 9.60 -21.28
CA ALA A 49 23.96 10.91 -20.76
C ALA A 49 22.65 11.45 -21.36
N LEU A 50 22.48 11.31 -22.67
CA LEU A 50 21.34 11.83 -23.41
C LEU A 50 20.10 10.94 -23.22
N GLY A 51 20.29 9.61 -23.18
CA GLY A 51 19.23 8.66 -22.85
C GLY A 51 18.68 8.81 -21.43
N LEU A 52 19.52 9.15 -20.45
CA LEU A 52 19.07 9.40 -19.08
C LEU A 52 18.31 10.72 -18.95
N ALA A 53 18.75 11.79 -19.63
CA ALA A 53 18.02 13.05 -19.66
C ALA A 53 16.65 12.89 -20.35
N LEU A 54 16.60 12.17 -21.47
CA LEU A 54 15.35 11.83 -22.17
C LEU A 54 14.42 10.98 -21.29
N GLY A 55 14.94 10.01 -20.54
CA GLY A 55 14.11 9.20 -19.64
C GLY A 55 13.59 9.99 -18.43
N GLN A 56 14.34 10.97 -17.90
CA GLN A 56 13.84 11.87 -16.84
C GLN A 56 12.72 12.76 -17.38
N GLY A 57 12.88 13.27 -18.61
CA GLY A 57 11.84 14.00 -19.33
C GLY A 57 10.61 13.14 -19.59
N GLY A 58 10.79 11.88 -20.02
CA GLY A 58 9.71 10.93 -20.25
C GLY A 58 8.92 10.59 -18.98
N LEU A 59 9.60 10.39 -17.85
CA LEU A 59 8.95 10.17 -16.55
C LEU A 59 8.14 11.41 -16.12
N ALA A 60 8.74 12.60 -16.22
CA ALA A 60 8.07 13.85 -15.88
C ALA A 60 6.85 14.08 -16.78
N LEU A 61 6.97 13.82 -18.08
CA LEU A 61 5.89 13.90 -19.05
C LEU A 61 4.79 12.88 -18.74
N GLY A 62 5.14 11.64 -18.40
CA GLY A 62 4.17 10.61 -18.02
C GLY A 62 3.36 11.02 -16.78
N LEU A 63 4.03 11.48 -15.72
CA LEU A 63 3.35 12.00 -14.53
C LEU A 63 2.52 13.26 -14.85
N LEU A 64 3.00 14.14 -15.73
CA LEU A 64 2.22 15.31 -16.16
C LEU A 64 0.93 14.88 -16.88
N LEU A 65 1.04 14.00 -17.87
CA LEU A 65 -0.07 13.56 -18.71
C LEU A 65 -1.10 12.71 -17.97
N PHE A 66 -0.65 11.80 -17.10
CA PHE A 66 -1.52 10.83 -16.44
C PHE A 66 -1.85 11.18 -14.98
N LEU A 67 -1.29 12.24 -14.41
CA LEU A 67 -1.68 12.73 -13.07
C LEU A 67 -2.09 14.18 -13.09
N ALA A 68 -1.22 15.09 -13.54
CA ALA A 68 -1.48 16.52 -13.43
C ALA A 68 -2.62 16.98 -14.36
N LEU A 69 -2.69 16.49 -15.60
CA LEU A 69 -3.76 16.86 -16.54
C LEU A 69 -5.14 16.34 -16.12
N PRO A 70 -5.32 15.06 -15.71
CA PRO A 70 -6.59 14.60 -15.13
C PRO A 70 -7.03 15.41 -13.91
N LEU A 71 -6.08 15.78 -13.03
CA LEU A 71 -6.37 16.65 -11.88
C LEU A 71 -6.76 18.08 -12.32
N ALA A 72 -6.12 18.62 -13.34
CA ALA A 72 -6.52 19.90 -13.92
C ALA A 72 -7.90 19.81 -14.57
N ALA A 73 -8.24 18.68 -15.21
CA ALA A 73 -9.53 18.46 -15.85
C ALA A 73 -10.68 18.47 -14.84
N ILE A 74 -10.51 17.84 -13.66
CA ILE A 74 -11.53 17.91 -12.61
C ILE A 74 -11.65 19.32 -12.00
N LEU A 75 -10.53 20.03 -11.80
CA LEU A 75 -10.56 21.42 -11.34
C LEU A 75 -11.31 22.31 -12.34
N LEU A 76 -11.04 22.15 -13.64
CA LEU A 76 -11.74 22.90 -14.68
C LEU A 76 -13.22 22.52 -14.75
N LYS A 77 -13.56 21.24 -14.68
CA LYS A 77 -14.95 20.77 -14.77
C LYS A 77 -15.81 21.24 -13.60
N SER A 78 -15.22 21.48 -12.42
CA SER A 78 -15.94 21.99 -11.25
C SER A 78 -16.40 23.45 -11.36
N VAL A 79 -15.84 24.23 -12.29
CA VAL A 79 -16.15 25.64 -12.50
C VAL A 79 -16.86 25.89 -13.83
N THR A 80 -17.22 24.82 -14.54
CA THR A 80 -18.01 24.84 -15.77
C THR A 80 -19.42 24.32 -15.52
N ASP A 81 -20.39 24.87 -16.23
CA ASP A 81 -21.77 24.40 -16.20
C ASP A 81 -21.95 23.07 -16.97
N ALA A 82 -23.16 22.50 -16.92
CA ALA A 82 -23.55 21.30 -17.66
C ALA A 82 -23.31 21.45 -19.18
N ASP A 83 -23.57 22.65 -19.73
CA ASP A 83 -23.37 22.99 -21.14
C ASP A 83 -21.91 23.33 -21.50
N GLY A 84 -20.99 23.25 -20.53
CA GLY A 84 -19.57 23.56 -20.74
C GLY A 84 -19.21 25.04 -20.70
N GLY A 85 -20.18 25.93 -20.44
CA GLY A 85 -19.94 27.35 -20.20
C GLY A 85 -19.17 27.61 -18.89
N TRP A 86 -18.43 28.71 -18.83
CA TRP A 86 -17.74 29.12 -17.59
C TRP A 86 -18.76 29.67 -16.59
N ALA A 87 -18.98 28.94 -15.49
CA ALA A 87 -19.87 29.32 -14.41
C ALA A 87 -19.10 29.82 -13.16
N GLY A 88 -17.77 29.65 -13.14
CA GLY A 88 -16.91 30.06 -12.03
C GLY A 88 -17.27 29.35 -10.73
N LEU A 89 -17.20 30.06 -9.60
CA LEU A 89 -17.52 29.50 -8.29
C LEU A 89 -19.02 29.33 -8.02
N SER A 90 -19.90 29.76 -8.94
CA SER A 90 -21.36 29.67 -8.75
C SER A 90 -21.84 28.22 -8.68
N VAL A 91 -21.19 27.29 -9.39
CA VAL A 91 -21.47 25.84 -9.34
C VAL A 91 -21.13 25.27 -7.97
N ILE A 92 -20.00 25.67 -7.41
CA ILE A 92 -19.59 25.22 -6.07
C ILE A 92 -20.53 25.83 -5.02
N ALA A 93 -20.90 27.10 -5.17
CA ALA A 93 -21.82 27.78 -4.27
C ALA A 93 -23.21 27.12 -4.29
N SER A 94 -23.76 26.80 -5.47
CA SER A 94 -25.07 26.15 -5.59
C SER A 94 -25.10 24.75 -4.98
N ILE A 95 -23.99 24.01 -5.07
CA ILE A 95 -23.85 22.69 -4.46
C ILE A 95 -23.72 22.80 -2.93
N ILE A 96 -22.94 23.76 -2.44
CA ILE A 96 -22.78 24.01 -0.99
C ILE A 96 -24.11 24.44 -0.37
N SER A 97 -24.87 25.26 -1.09
CA SER A 97 -26.20 25.74 -0.68
C SER A 97 -27.31 24.71 -0.89
N ALA A 98 -27.05 23.56 -1.51
CA ALA A 98 -28.05 22.52 -1.68
C ALA A 98 -28.39 21.84 -0.35
N ASP A 99 -29.67 21.54 -0.16
CA ASP A 99 -30.17 20.91 1.05
C ASP A 99 -29.46 19.57 1.31
N GLY A 100 -29.01 19.37 2.55
CA GLY A 100 -28.32 18.15 2.99
C GLY A 100 -26.85 18.03 2.58
N PHE A 101 -26.28 18.97 1.82
CA PHE A 101 -24.86 18.88 1.43
C PHE A 101 -23.92 19.02 2.64
N MET A 102 -24.13 20.02 3.51
CA MET A 102 -23.35 20.16 4.74
C MET A 102 -23.50 18.97 5.68
N ASP A 103 -24.66 18.32 5.69
CA ASP A 103 -24.87 17.09 6.46
C ASP A 103 -24.00 15.96 5.91
N MET A 104 -23.90 15.77 4.58
CA MET A 104 -23.02 14.77 3.98
C MET A 104 -21.54 15.01 4.31
N VAL A 105 -21.10 16.28 4.33
CA VAL A 105 -19.75 16.66 4.79
C VAL A 105 -19.56 16.27 6.25
N GLY A 106 -20.47 16.67 7.13
CA GLY A 106 -20.44 16.34 8.55
C GLY A 106 -20.43 14.85 8.81
N ARG A 107 -21.23 14.08 8.07
CA ARG A 107 -21.29 12.60 8.13
C ARG A 107 -19.95 11.97 7.76
N SER A 108 -19.33 12.42 6.67
CA SER A 108 -18.02 11.92 6.21
C SER A 108 -16.91 12.20 7.23
N LEU A 109 -16.89 13.44 7.77
CA LEU A 109 -15.94 13.83 8.81
C LEU A 109 -16.15 13.05 10.12
N ALA A 110 -17.41 12.87 10.54
CA ALA A 110 -17.73 12.11 11.74
C ALA A 110 -17.26 10.65 11.64
N VAL A 111 -17.52 9.99 10.51
CA VAL A 111 -17.04 8.62 10.26
C VAL A 111 -15.50 8.58 10.28
N GLY A 112 -14.84 9.52 9.59
CA GLY A 112 -13.38 9.62 9.56
C GLY A 112 -12.75 9.78 10.93
N VAL A 113 -13.27 10.70 11.76
CA VAL A 113 -12.76 10.98 13.10
C VAL A 113 -13.00 9.78 14.03
N VAL A 114 -14.21 9.24 14.07
CA VAL A 114 -14.55 8.13 14.98
C VAL A 114 -13.78 6.87 14.62
N THR A 115 -13.66 6.55 13.33
CA THR A 115 -12.83 5.42 12.87
C THR A 115 -11.38 5.62 13.26
N THR A 116 -10.83 6.83 13.12
CA THR A 116 -9.45 7.13 13.54
C THR A 116 -9.24 6.95 15.04
N LEU A 117 -10.16 7.46 15.85
CA LEU A 117 -10.13 7.34 17.32
C LEU A 117 -10.31 5.90 17.81
N LEU A 118 -10.96 5.04 17.01
CA LEU A 118 -11.11 3.62 17.31
C LEU A 118 -9.87 2.83 16.86
N VAL A 119 -9.46 2.97 15.60
CA VAL A 119 -8.44 2.13 14.95
C VAL A 119 -7.05 2.40 15.50
N VAL A 120 -6.66 3.67 15.68
CA VAL A 120 -5.28 4.00 16.06
C VAL A 120 -4.94 3.47 17.45
N PRO A 121 -5.77 3.63 18.50
CA PRO A 121 -5.49 3.02 19.81
C PRO A 121 -5.46 1.49 19.76
N CYS A 122 -6.40 0.86 19.05
CA CYS A 122 -6.43 -0.59 18.88
C CYS A 122 -5.16 -1.10 18.17
N ALA A 123 -4.81 -0.50 17.03
CA ALA A 123 -3.61 -0.84 16.27
C ALA A 123 -2.33 -0.57 17.08
N TYR A 124 -2.31 0.48 17.89
CA TYR A 124 -1.20 0.78 18.78
C TYR A 124 -1.03 -0.29 19.86
N GLY A 125 -2.12 -0.68 20.53
CA GLY A 125 -2.11 -1.77 21.52
C GLY A 125 -1.60 -3.09 20.92
N PHE A 126 -2.08 -3.42 19.71
CA PHE A 126 -1.64 -4.59 18.96
C PHE A 126 -0.14 -4.51 18.57
N ALA A 127 0.30 -3.38 18.01
CA ALA A 127 1.69 -3.14 17.62
C ALA A 127 2.64 -3.16 18.82
N TYR A 128 2.22 -2.57 19.94
CA TYR A 128 2.95 -2.57 21.20
C TYR A 128 3.09 -4.00 21.73
N GLY A 129 2.02 -4.80 21.71
CA GLY A 129 2.10 -6.23 22.05
C GLY A 129 3.12 -6.98 21.17
N LEU A 130 3.06 -6.81 19.85
CA LEU A 130 3.99 -7.50 18.94
C LEU A 130 5.46 -7.11 19.17
N THR A 131 5.74 -5.85 19.50
CA THR A 131 7.12 -5.31 19.56
C THR A 131 7.71 -5.23 20.97
N ARG A 132 6.89 -5.08 22.03
CA ARG A 132 7.35 -4.78 23.40
C ARG A 132 7.06 -5.87 24.43
N THR A 133 6.39 -6.95 24.06
CA THR A 133 6.12 -8.09 24.96
C THR A 133 6.63 -9.41 24.36
N ARG A 134 6.62 -10.51 25.11
CA ARG A 134 7.06 -11.84 24.61
C ARG A 134 5.86 -12.70 24.20
N LEU A 135 5.02 -12.18 23.30
CA LEU A 135 3.90 -12.94 22.76
C LEU A 135 4.36 -14.22 22.06
N PRO A 136 3.74 -15.38 22.33
CA PRO A 136 3.85 -16.53 21.43
C PRO A 136 3.13 -16.21 20.11
N GLY A 137 3.57 -16.83 19.00
CA GLY A 137 2.84 -16.74 17.72
C GLY A 137 2.83 -15.37 17.04
N LYS A 138 3.74 -14.43 17.37
CA LYS A 138 3.80 -13.07 16.78
C LYS A 138 3.71 -13.04 15.25
N GLY A 139 4.36 -14.01 14.59
CA GLY A 139 4.31 -14.11 13.13
C GLY A 139 2.90 -14.38 12.60
N LEU A 140 2.17 -15.30 13.25
CA LEU A 140 0.79 -15.61 12.90
C LEU A 140 -0.14 -14.43 13.18
N LEU A 141 -0.06 -13.84 14.38
CA LEU A 141 -0.86 -12.65 14.74
C LEU A 141 -0.62 -11.49 13.77
N ARG A 142 0.65 -11.22 13.42
CA ARG A 142 0.98 -10.21 12.43
C ARG A 142 0.41 -10.57 11.05
N THR A 143 0.44 -11.83 10.64
CA THR A 143 -0.09 -12.26 9.34
C THR A 143 -1.60 -12.07 9.30
N ILE A 144 -2.33 -12.50 10.33
CA ILE A 144 -3.78 -12.31 10.47
C ILE A 144 -4.14 -10.82 10.38
N ALA A 145 -3.41 -9.99 11.12
CA ALA A 145 -3.64 -8.55 11.14
C ALA A 145 -3.40 -7.85 9.80
N LEU A 146 -2.64 -8.48 8.89
CA LEU A 146 -2.36 -7.95 7.55
C LEU A 146 -3.25 -8.58 6.46
N LEU A 147 -4.01 -9.63 6.77
CA LEU A 147 -4.96 -10.24 5.82
C LEU A 147 -5.96 -9.25 5.20
N PRO A 148 -6.49 -8.25 5.94
CA PRO A 148 -7.44 -7.30 5.34
C PRO A 148 -6.88 -6.52 4.15
N LEU A 149 -5.55 -6.41 3.99
CA LEU A 149 -4.93 -5.79 2.81
C LEU A 149 -5.19 -6.55 1.51
N LEU A 150 -5.55 -7.83 1.59
CA LEU A 150 -5.78 -8.70 0.44
C LEU A 150 -7.22 -8.63 -0.05
N ALA A 151 -8.13 -8.05 0.74
CA ALA A 151 -9.55 -7.96 0.45
C ALA A 151 -9.92 -6.59 -0.12
N PRO A 152 -10.91 -6.51 -1.03
CA PRO A 152 -11.49 -5.23 -1.43
C PRO A 152 -12.28 -4.60 -0.27
N SER A 153 -12.41 -3.27 -0.24
CA SER A 153 -13.13 -2.57 0.85
C SER A 153 -14.63 -2.93 0.93
N LEU A 154 -15.23 -3.46 -0.14
CA LEU A 154 -16.60 -3.99 -0.08
C LEU A 154 -16.74 -5.25 0.79
N LEU A 155 -15.68 -6.06 0.93
CA LEU A 155 -15.73 -7.33 1.66
C LEU A 155 -16.22 -7.17 3.11
N PRO A 156 -15.63 -6.29 3.94
CA PRO A 156 -16.12 -6.09 5.30
C PRO A 156 -17.57 -5.58 5.36
N GLY A 157 -18.00 -4.74 4.40
CA GLY A 157 -19.39 -4.31 4.32
C GLY A 157 -20.34 -5.49 4.12
N ILE A 158 -20.05 -6.35 3.15
CA ILE A 158 -20.83 -7.56 2.85
C ILE A 158 -20.83 -8.52 4.05
N ALA A 159 -19.67 -8.75 4.66
CA ALA A 159 -19.54 -9.59 5.84
C ALA A 159 -20.38 -9.07 7.03
N LEU A 160 -20.39 -7.77 7.26
CA LEU A 160 -21.19 -7.13 8.31
C LEU A 160 -22.69 -7.26 8.04
N VAL A 161 -23.12 -7.19 6.79
CA VAL A 161 -24.52 -7.45 6.40
C VAL A 161 -24.92 -8.90 6.75
N TYR A 162 -24.08 -9.89 6.44
CA TYR A 162 -24.34 -11.28 6.83
C TYR A 162 -24.30 -11.52 8.34
N LEU A 163 -23.49 -10.76 9.07
CA LEU A 163 -23.33 -10.93 10.52
C LEU A 163 -24.43 -10.22 11.31
N LEU A 164 -24.75 -8.97 10.96
CA LEU A 164 -25.55 -8.04 11.77
C LEU A 164 -26.64 -7.32 10.97
N GLY A 165 -26.82 -7.63 9.68
CA GLY A 165 -27.92 -7.14 8.86
C GLY A 165 -29.30 -7.57 9.38
N ASN A 166 -30.36 -7.15 8.69
CA ASN A 166 -31.74 -7.42 9.13
C ASN A 166 -32.07 -8.91 9.28
N GLN A 167 -31.36 -9.76 8.53
CA GLN A 167 -31.44 -11.22 8.62
C GLN A 167 -30.05 -11.82 8.94
N GLY A 168 -29.23 -11.11 9.72
CA GLY A 168 -27.85 -11.52 10.03
C GLY A 168 -27.76 -12.58 11.13
N LEU A 169 -26.67 -13.36 11.13
CA LEU A 169 -26.41 -14.45 12.09
C LEU A 169 -26.58 -14.04 13.55
N LEU A 170 -26.10 -12.84 13.89
CA LEU A 170 -26.04 -12.33 15.25
C LEU A 170 -27.09 -11.23 15.51
N LYS A 171 -28.05 -11.04 14.59
CA LYS A 171 -29.09 -10.00 14.73
C LYS A 171 -29.91 -10.18 16.01
N GLY A 172 -30.16 -11.42 16.44
CA GLY A 172 -30.85 -11.72 17.70
C GLY A 172 -30.11 -11.19 18.94
N LEU A 173 -28.78 -11.05 18.88
CA LEU A 173 -27.96 -10.54 19.99
C LEU A 173 -27.91 -9.01 20.05
N THR A 174 -28.27 -8.32 18.96
CA THR A 174 -28.18 -6.84 18.90
C THR A 174 -29.40 -6.12 19.45
N GLY A 175 -30.42 -6.85 19.94
CA GLY A 175 -31.63 -6.26 20.51
C GLY A 175 -32.41 -5.38 19.53
N GLY A 176 -32.30 -5.65 18.22
CA GLY A 176 -32.97 -4.90 17.15
C GLY A 176 -32.11 -3.81 16.50
N ALA A 177 -30.95 -3.46 17.04
CA ALA A 177 -30.07 -2.43 16.47
C ALA A 177 -29.67 -2.77 15.01
N THR A 178 -29.74 -1.78 14.13
CA THR A 178 -29.36 -1.90 12.71
C THR A 178 -27.85 -1.69 12.53
N ILE A 179 -27.23 -2.52 11.70
CA ILE A 179 -25.85 -2.30 11.27
C ILE A 179 -25.76 -1.23 10.19
N TYR A 180 -26.85 -1.00 9.44
CA TYR A 180 -26.88 -0.03 8.35
C TYR A 180 -26.79 1.40 8.91
N GLY A 181 -25.89 2.20 8.35
CA GLY A 181 -25.64 3.57 8.77
C GLY A 181 -24.28 3.75 9.44
N PHE A 182 -24.18 4.77 10.28
CA PHE A 182 -22.91 5.24 10.84
C PHE A 182 -22.03 4.14 11.46
N TRP A 183 -22.58 3.30 12.33
CA TRP A 183 -21.80 2.29 13.05
C TRP A 183 -21.30 1.15 12.17
N GLY A 184 -22.09 0.72 11.18
CA GLY A 184 -21.62 -0.29 10.24
C GLY A 184 -20.50 0.22 9.35
N ILE A 185 -20.57 1.50 8.94
CA ILE A 185 -19.46 2.14 8.23
C ILE A 185 -18.22 2.16 9.13
N VAL A 186 -18.31 2.68 10.35
CA VAL A 186 -17.17 2.76 11.27
C VAL A 186 -16.51 1.40 11.51
N VAL A 187 -17.30 0.33 11.71
CA VAL A 187 -16.77 -1.01 11.96
C VAL A 187 -16.14 -1.62 10.70
N GLY A 188 -16.76 -1.42 9.53
CA GLY A 188 -16.20 -1.90 8.25
C GLY A 188 -14.91 -1.17 7.87
N GLU A 189 -14.88 0.14 8.08
CA GLU A 189 -13.69 0.99 7.88
C GLU A 189 -12.60 0.64 8.89
N ALA A 190 -12.98 0.29 10.13
CA ALA A 190 -12.03 -0.17 11.12
C ALA A 190 -11.32 -1.45 10.65
N PHE A 191 -12.03 -2.42 10.10
CA PHE A 191 -11.43 -3.62 9.50
C PHE A 191 -10.50 -3.27 8.34
N TYR A 192 -10.96 -2.41 7.42
CA TYR A 192 -10.23 -2.02 6.22
C TYR A 192 -8.93 -1.24 6.51
N THR A 193 -8.99 -0.27 7.42
CA THR A 193 -7.87 0.64 7.72
C THR A 193 -6.92 0.13 8.80
N PHE A 194 -7.31 -0.87 9.60
CA PHE A 194 -6.49 -1.48 10.64
C PHE A 194 -5.06 -1.88 10.21
N PRO A 195 -4.85 -2.67 9.13
CA PRO A 195 -3.50 -3.07 8.74
C PRO A 195 -2.60 -1.90 8.33
N HIS A 196 -3.19 -0.83 7.77
CA HIS A 196 -2.46 0.38 7.37
C HIS A 196 -1.91 1.10 8.60
N ALA A 197 -2.75 1.31 9.62
CA ALA A 197 -2.33 1.87 10.90
C ALA A 197 -1.27 1.00 11.58
N LEU A 198 -1.49 -0.32 11.61
CA LEU A 198 -0.56 -1.27 12.23
C LEU A 198 0.84 -1.20 11.61
N MET A 199 0.95 -1.14 10.28
CA MET A 199 2.24 -1.05 9.60
C MET A 199 3.01 0.22 10.00
N ILE A 200 2.35 1.37 10.04
CA ILE A 200 2.96 2.64 10.43
C ILE A 200 3.42 2.57 11.89
N LEU A 201 2.58 2.06 12.79
CA LEU A 201 2.90 1.97 14.22
C LEU A 201 4.01 0.96 14.52
N LEU A 202 4.05 -0.18 13.83
CA LEU A 202 5.14 -1.15 13.93
C LEU A 202 6.48 -0.53 13.52
N THR A 203 6.51 0.23 12.42
CA THR A 203 7.74 0.92 12.00
C THR A 203 8.17 1.99 13.01
N GLY A 204 7.23 2.80 13.52
CA GLY A 204 7.51 3.79 14.56
C GLY A 204 8.06 3.18 15.85
N LEU A 205 7.50 2.06 16.30
CA LEU A 205 7.97 1.34 17.48
C LEU A 205 9.34 0.66 17.24
N ALA A 206 9.59 0.15 16.04
CA ALA A 206 10.89 -0.46 15.70
C ALA A 206 12.04 0.55 15.70
N LEU A 207 11.76 1.82 15.39
CA LEU A 207 12.76 2.90 15.35
C LEU A 207 13.13 3.49 16.72
N ALA A 208 12.35 3.23 17.77
CA ALA A 208 12.63 3.79 19.09
C ALA A 208 13.79 3.05 19.80
N ASP A 209 14.76 3.82 20.31
CA ASP A 209 15.97 3.29 20.96
C ASP A 209 15.66 2.55 22.27
N GLY A 210 16.04 1.27 22.33
CA GLY A 210 15.91 0.42 23.50
C GLY A 210 16.64 0.95 24.74
N ARG A 211 17.73 1.70 24.57
CA ARG A 211 18.54 2.24 25.68
C ARG A 211 17.75 3.19 26.58
N LEU A 212 16.78 3.92 26.02
CA LEU A 212 15.91 4.81 26.79
C LEU A 212 15.03 4.04 27.78
N TYR A 213 14.68 2.79 27.47
CA TYR A 213 13.92 1.93 28.36
C TYR A 213 14.79 1.35 29.49
N ASP A 214 16.07 1.10 29.23
CA ASP A 214 17.02 0.67 30.26
C ASP A 214 17.32 1.82 31.22
N ALA A 215 17.52 3.03 30.70
CA ALA A 215 17.67 4.24 31.51
C ALA A 215 16.43 4.53 32.36
N ALA A 216 15.23 4.42 31.79
CA ALA A 216 13.98 4.59 32.54
C ALA A 216 13.85 3.57 33.67
N ARG A 217 14.20 2.29 33.43
CA ARG A 217 14.21 1.24 34.45
C ARG A 217 15.25 1.51 35.54
N ALA A 218 16.45 1.96 35.18
CA ALA A 218 17.50 2.31 36.14
C ALA A 218 17.10 3.48 37.05
N MET A 219 16.32 4.44 36.54
CA MET A 219 15.74 5.55 37.32
C MET A 219 14.49 5.15 38.13
N GLY A 220 14.11 3.87 38.17
CA GLY A 220 12.93 3.39 38.90
C GLY A 220 11.59 3.78 38.28
N ALA A 221 11.55 4.20 37.00
CA ALA A 221 10.30 4.52 36.34
C ALA A 221 9.47 3.25 36.10
N GLY A 222 8.25 3.22 36.65
CA GLY A 222 7.31 2.12 36.43
C GLY A 222 6.77 2.05 34.98
N PRO A 223 6.10 0.95 34.59
CA PRO A 223 5.71 0.69 33.20
C PRO A 223 4.84 1.78 32.56
N TRP A 224 3.88 2.33 33.32
CA TRP A 224 3.02 3.42 32.85
C TRP A 224 3.80 4.72 32.62
N ARG A 225 4.73 5.04 33.54
CA ARG A 225 5.60 6.21 33.40
C ARG A 225 6.52 6.05 32.20
N THR A 226 7.16 4.89 32.03
CA THR A 226 7.96 4.59 30.83
C THR A 226 7.14 4.68 29.54
N PHE A 227 5.89 4.23 29.56
CA PHE A 227 5.01 4.37 28.41
C PHE A 227 4.77 5.84 28.07
N MET A 228 4.37 6.65 29.05
CA MET A 228 4.03 8.07 28.85
C MET A 228 5.23 8.98 28.57
N THR A 229 6.42 8.66 29.09
CA THR A 229 7.60 9.54 28.95
C THR A 229 8.60 9.07 27.90
N VAL A 230 8.62 7.78 27.55
CA VAL A 230 9.56 7.22 26.57
C VAL A 230 8.85 6.70 25.34
N THR A 231 7.86 5.82 25.51
CA THR A 231 7.27 5.10 24.38
C THR A 231 6.38 6.00 23.52
N LEU A 232 5.39 6.66 24.14
CA LEU A 232 4.42 7.49 23.43
C LEU A 232 5.07 8.74 22.82
N PRO A 233 5.94 9.49 23.54
CA PRO A 233 6.67 10.60 22.94
C PRO A 233 7.63 10.16 21.82
N GLY A 234 8.29 9.01 21.98
CA GLY A 234 9.18 8.44 20.96
C GLY A 234 8.43 7.95 19.71
N THR A 235 7.13 7.67 19.82
CA THR A 235 6.29 7.19 18.70
C THR A 235 5.27 8.21 18.22
N ARG A 236 5.26 9.44 18.77
CA ARG A 236 4.25 10.48 18.49
C ARG A 236 4.07 10.80 17.01
N TYR A 237 5.16 10.81 16.25
CA TYR A 237 5.11 11.07 14.80
C TYR A 237 4.45 9.90 14.06
N ALA A 238 4.77 8.67 14.43
CA ALA A 238 4.12 7.49 13.85
C ALA A 238 2.64 7.41 14.21
N VAL A 239 2.26 7.79 15.44
CA VAL A 239 0.84 7.88 15.85
C VAL A 239 0.12 8.92 15.01
N PHE A 240 0.68 10.13 14.87
CA PHE A 240 0.09 11.17 14.04
C PHE A 240 -0.04 10.74 12.57
N SER A 241 1.02 10.15 11.99
CA SER A 241 1.00 9.60 10.64
C SER A 241 -0.10 8.53 10.47
N ALA A 242 -0.27 7.64 11.46
CA ALA A 242 -1.33 6.63 11.44
C ALA A 242 -2.70 7.29 11.49
N CYS A 243 -2.90 8.33 12.29
CA CYS A 243 -4.15 9.11 12.32
C CYS A 243 -4.46 9.73 10.95
N CYS A 244 -3.49 10.40 10.31
CA CYS A 244 -3.68 11.00 9.00
C CYS A 244 -4.05 9.95 7.93
N VAL A 245 -3.36 8.81 7.93
CA VAL A 245 -3.62 7.75 6.95
C VAL A 245 -4.98 7.10 7.16
N VAL A 246 -5.35 6.74 8.40
CA VAL A 246 -6.68 6.16 8.69
C VAL A 246 -7.79 7.13 8.34
N PHE A 247 -7.67 8.40 8.76
CA PHE A 247 -8.65 9.43 8.43
C PHE A 247 -8.82 9.59 6.93
N THR A 248 -7.72 9.69 6.18
CA THR A 248 -7.77 9.87 4.73
C THR A 248 -8.40 8.67 4.04
N LEU A 249 -7.98 7.45 4.39
CA LEU A 249 -8.55 6.23 3.81
C LEU A 249 -10.06 6.13 4.09
N THR A 250 -10.49 6.49 5.29
CA THR A 250 -11.91 6.41 5.71
C THR A 250 -12.78 7.46 5.00
N VAL A 251 -12.35 8.74 4.96
CA VAL A 251 -13.14 9.82 4.34
C VAL A 251 -13.26 9.64 2.83
N THR A 252 -12.31 8.93 2.22
CA THR A 252 -12.23 8.73 0.78
C THR A 252 -12.70 7.37 0.31
N ASP A 253 -12.99 6.44 1.23
CA ASP A 253 -13.50 5.13 0.86
C ASP A 253 -14.94 5.21 0.36
N PHE A 254 -15.18 4.41 -0.65
CA PHE A 254 -16.48 4.26 -1.29
C PHE A 254 -17.07 2.87 -1.03
N GLY A 255 -16.23 1.85 -0.86
CA GLY A 255 -16.67 0.46 -0.85
C GLY A 255 -17.45 0.07 0.40
N VAL A 256 -16.95 0.40 1.60
CA VAL A 256 -17.67 0.11 2.84
C VAL A 256 -18.98 0.91 2.91
N PRO A 257 -18.99 2.26 2.74
CA PRO A 257 -20.23 3.02 2.83
C PRO A 257 -21.28 2.61 1.81
N LYS A 258 -20.87 2.12 0.64
CA LYS A 258 -21.80 1.63 -0.38
C LYS A 258 -22.65 0.46 0.09
N VAL A 259 -22.05 -0.50 0.78
CA VAL A 259 -22.73 -1.75 1.16
C VAL A 259 -23.49 -1.59 2.47
N VAL A 260 -22.89 -0.95 3.47
CA VAL A 260 -23.44 -0.88 4.84
C VAL A 260 -23.94 0.53 5.23
N GLY A 261 -23.84 1.52 4.34
CA GLY A 261 -24.26 2.88 4.66
C GLY A 261 -25.77 3.09 4.78
N GLY A 262 -26.61 2.32 4.10
CA GLY A 262 -28.06 2.56 4.08
C GLY A 262 -28.38 4.00 3.66
N ASP A 263 -29.20 4.70 4.45
CA ASP A 263 -29.56 6.12 4.21
C ASP A 263 -28.47 7.13 4.65
N TYR A 264 -27.38 6.64 5.24
CA TYR A 264 -26.27 7.45 5.70
C TYR A 264 -25.30 7.77 4.55
N ASN A 265 -25.68 8.74 3.71
CA ASN A 265 -24.87 9.18 2.59
C ASN A 265 -23.62 9.97 3.04
N VAL A 266 -22.45 9.50 2.63
CA VAL A 266 -21.15 10.19 2.74
C VAL A 266 -20.74 10.79 1.39
N LEU A 267 -19.77 11.72 1.40
CA LEU A 267 -19.34 12.46 0.22
C LEU A 267 -18.84 11.56 -0.92
N ALA A 268 -18.07 10.52 -0.61
CA ALA A 268 -17.56 9.59 -1.61
C ALA A 268 -18.69 8.86 -2.36
N MET A 269 -19.76 8.48 -1.64
CA MET A 269 -20.96 7.88 -2.20
C MET A 269 -21.74 8.86 -3.08
N GLU A 270 -21.88 10.11 -2.64
CA GLU A 270 -22.59 11.14 -3.41
C GLU A 270 -21.84 11.49 -4.70
N ALA A 271 -20.51 11.52 -4.69
CA ALA A 271 -19.70 11.73 -5.90
C ALA A 271 -19.96 10.64 -6.96
N TYR A 272 -20.04 9.38 -6.52
CA TYR A 272 -20.39 8.26 -7.39
C TYR A 272 -21.82 8.40 -7.95
N LYS A 273 -22.81 8.65 -7.08
CA LYS A 273 -24.21 8.85 -7.48
C LYS A 273 -24.38 10.00 -8.47
N ALA A 274 -23.69 11.11 -8.25
CA ALA A 274 -23.73 12.27 -9.14
C ALA A 274 -23.26 11.92 -10.56
N VAL A 275 -22.18 11.15 -10.70
CA VAL A 275 -21.61 10.83 -12.02
C VAL A 275 -22.27 9.64 -12.69
N VAL A 276 -22.42 8.52 -11.98
CA VAL A 276 -22.93 7.28 -12.58
C VAL A 276 -24.45 7.26 -12.60
N GLY A 277 -25.10 7.69 -11.52
CA GLY A 277 -26.56 7.67 -11.40
C GLY A 277 -27.25 8.85 -12.08
N GLN A 278 -26.73 10.07 -11.90
CA GLN A 278 -27.37 11.31 -12.35
C GLN A 278 -26.72 11.91 -13.61
N GLN A 279 -25.57 11.39 -14.06
CA GLN A 279 -24.76 11.97 -15.16
C GLN A 279 -24.42 13.46 -14.97
N ASN A 280 -24.45 13.94 -13.73
CA ASN A 280 -24.13 15.31 -13.37
C ASN A 280 -22.62 15.43 -13.09
N PHE A 281 -21.87 15.57 -14.18
CA PHE A 281 -20.41 15.67 -14.15
C PHE A 281 -19.89 16.91 -13.38
N PRO A 282 -20.47 18.13 -13.52
CA PRO A 282 -20.06 19.28 -12.71
C PRO A 282 -20.21 19.04 -11.20
N LYS A 283 -21.35 18.46 -10.78
CA LYS A 283 -21.58 18.10 -9.37
C LYS A 283 -20.57 17.08 -8.87
N GLY A 284 -20.30 16.03 -9.66
CA GLY A 284 -19.26 15.05 -9.35
C GLY A 284 -17.87 15.67 -9.20
N ALA A 285 -17.49 16.58 -10.09
CA ALA A 285 -16.22 17.29 -10.05
C ALA A 285 -16.07 18.14 -8.78
N ALA A 286 -17.10 18.91 -8.42
CA ALA A 286 -17.10 19.73 -7.20
C ALA A 286 -16.98 18.89 -5.93
N ILE A 287 -17.73 17.77 -5.82
CA ILE A 287 -17.60 16.85 -4.68
C ILE A 287 -16.20 16.22 -4.66
N GLY A 288 -15.64 15.88 -5.82
CA GLY A 288 -14.27 15.37 -5.93
C GLY A 288 -13.22 16.33 -5.39
N ILE A 289 -13.34 17.63 -5.66
CA ILE A 289 -12.45 18.65 -5.08
C ILE A 289 -12.64 18.74 -3.57
N LEU A 290 -13.87 18.65 -3.09
CA LEU A 290 -14.13 18.69 -1.65
C LEU A 290 -13.53 17.48 -0.92
N LEU A 291 -13.49 16.31 -1.56
CA LEU A 291 -12.78 15.12 -1.06
C LEU A 291 -11.26 15.28 -1.13
N LEU A 292 -10.74 16.03 -2.10
CA LEU A 292 -9.31 16.31 -2.23
C LEU A 292 -8.78 17.21 -1.10
N LEU A 293 -9.57 18.17 -0.61
CA LEU A 293 -9.16 19.10 0.45
C LEU A 293 -8.70 18.42 1.76
N PRO A 294 -9.50 17.54 2.42
CA PRO A 294 -9.08 16.87 3.64
C PRO A 294 -7.91 15.90 3.40
N ALA A 295 -7.85 15.24 2.25
CA ALA A 295 -6.75 14.35 1.88
C ALA A 295 -5.43 15.12 1.69
N LEU A 296 -5.48 16.27 1.00
CA LEU A 296 -4.32 17.13 0.82
C LEU A 296 -3.85 17.75 2.14
N LEU A 297 -4.79 18.21 2.98
CA LEU A 297 -4.48 18.78 4.29
C LEU A 297 -3.73 17.77 5.16
N THR A 298 -4.27 16.57 5.32
CA THR A 298 -3.64 15.51 6.14
C THR A 298 -2.31 15.05 5.55
N PHE A 299 -2.18 14.95 4.23
CA PHE A 299 -0.92 14.65 3.56
C PHE A 299 0.15 15.72 3.84
N VAL A 300 -0.18 17.00 3.69
CA VAL A 300 0.76 18.12 3.93
C VAL A 300 1.19 18.14 5.40
N LEU A 301 0.25 17.92 6.33
CA LEU A 301 0.55 17.82 7.76
C LEU A 301 1.49 16.65 8.04
N ASP A 302 1.15 15.44 7.58
CA ASP A 302 1.98 14.24 7.76
C ASP A 302 3.40 14.46 7.23
N ARG A 303 3.54 15.03 6.04
CA ARG A 303 4.83 15.30 5.40
C ARG A 303 5.68 16.27 6.22
N ARG A 304 5.10 17.38 6.70
CA ARG A 304 5.80 18.38 7.52
C ARG A 304 6.28 17.78 8.84
N LEU A 305 5.49 16.90 9.44
CA LEU A 305 5.88 16.22 10.68
C LEU A 305 6.97 15.17 10.46
N ARG A 306 6.90 14.35 9.41
CA ARG A 306 7.95 13.35 9.09
C ARG A 306 9.31 13.98 8.81
N ALA A 307 9.35 15.14 8.16
CA ALA A 307 10.58 15.89 7.97
C ALA A 307 11.30 16.22 9.30
N ARG A 308 10.55 16.45 10.38
CA ARG A 308 11.11 16.69 11.72
C ARG A 308 11.56 15.39 12.40
N GLN A 309 10.95 14.25 12.08
CA GLN A 309 11.29 12.94 12.63
C GLN A 309 12.62 12.41 12.08
N GLY A 310 12.93 12.63 10.79
CA GLY A 310 14.18 12.20 10.17
C GLY A 310 15.44 12.78 10.85
N ALA A 311 15.32 13.95 11.48
CA ALA A 311 16.40 14.58 12.24
C ALA A 311 16.69 13.90 13.60
N GLN A 312 15.80 13.02 14.09
CA GLN A 312 15.93 12.36 15.40
C GLN A 312 16.42 10.91 15.33
N MET A 313 16.61 10.37 14.12
CA MET A 313 17.12 9.00 13.95
C MET A 313 18.64 8.94 14.18
N SER A 314 19.05 8.50 15.37
CA SER A 314 20.44 8.13 15.61
C SER A 314 20.72 6.74 15.03
N GLY A 315 21.72 6.62 14.15
CA GLY A 315 22.19 5.33 13.63
C GLY A 315 22.76 4.37 14.69
N ARG A 316 22.74 4.78 15.98
CA ARG A 316 23.16 3.98 17.14
C ARG A 316 22.00 3.39 17.96
N ALA A 317 20.75 3.52 17.50
CA ALA A 317 19.59 2.99 18.22
C ALA A 317 19.67 1.46 18.34
N GLN A 318 19.47 0.94 19.56
CA GLN A 318 19.46 -0.51 19.79
C GLN A 318 18.02 -1.05 19.80
N PRO A 319 17.77 -2.24 19.21
CA PRO A 319 16.47 -2.89 19.33
C PRO A 319 16.12 -3.20 20.79
N TYR A 320 14.96 -2.75 21.25
CA TYR A 320 14.50 -3.06 22.60
C TYR A 320 14.23 -4.57 22.77
N ALA A 321 14.84 -5.17 23.79
CA ALA A 321 14.57 -6.54 24.21
C ALA A 321 13.62 -6.55 25.42
N ALA A 322 12.41 -7.07 25.23
CA ALA A 322 11.43 -7.18 26.31
C ALA A 322 11.88 -8.17 27.40
N GLY A 323 11.78 -7.76 28.66
CA GLY A 323 11.91 -8.65 29.83
C GLY A 323 10.77 -9.69 29.88
N VAL A 324 10.97 -10.76 30.66
CA VAL A 324 9.96 -11.81 30.87
C VAL A 324 8.90 -11.31 31.84
N ASN A 325 7.62 -11.34 31.46
CA ASN A 325 6.52 -11.09 32.38
C ASN A 325 5.25 -11.81 31.91
N GLY A 326 4.95 -12.96 32.51
CA GLY A 326 3.85 -13.82 32.08
C GLY A 326 2.47 -13.17 32.12
N ARG A 327 2.17 -12.34 33.12
CA ARG A 327 0.86 -11.66 33.23
C ARG A 327 0.67 -10.62 32.12
N ARG A 328 1.71 -9.80 31.87
CA ARG A 328 1.71 -8.84 30.77
C ARG A 328 1.59 -9.54 29.42
N ASP A 329 2.41 -10.57 29.21
CA ASP A 329 2.46 -11.30 27.95
C ASP A 329 1.12 -12.01 27.69
N ALA A 330 0.46 -12.57 28.70
CA ALA A 330 -0.88 -13.15 28.61
C ALA A 330 -1.98 -12.11 28.32
N ALA A 331 -1.95 -10.94 28.98
CA ALA A 331 -2.92 -9.87 28.74
C ALA A 331 -2.85 -9.34 27.30
N PHE A 332 -1.64 -9.10 26.78
CA PHE A 332 -1.46 -8.70 25.38
C PHE A 332 -1.81 -9.82 24.40
N LEU A 333 -1.64 -11.10 24.80
CA LEU A 333 -2.06 -12.23 23.98
C LEU A 333 -3.58 -12.31 23.89
N ALA A 334 -4.29 -12.10 25.00
CA ALA A 334 -5.75 -12.04 25.00
C ALA A 334 -6.25 -10.88 24.15
N LEU A 335 -5.68 -9.67 24.30
CA LEU A 335 -6.04 -8.51 23.49
C LEU A 335 -5.80 -8.77 22.00
N ALA A 336 -4.58 -9.20 21.62
CA ALA A 336 -4.25 -9.49 20.24
C ALA A 336 -5.07 -10.66 19.68
N GLY A 337 -5.39 -11.64 20.52
CA GLY A 337 -6.23 -12.78 20.18
C GLY A 337 -7.66 -12.37 19.87
N VAL A 338 -8.28 -11.53 20.70
CA VAL A 338 -9.64 -10.99 20.46
C VAL A 338 -9.68 -10.18 19.16
N MET A 339 -8.70 -9.31 18.95
CA MET A 339 -8.63 -8.51 17.72
C MET A 339 -8.39 -9.38 16.48
N ALA A 340 -7.50 -10.36 16.56
CA ALA A 340 -7.26 -11.31 15.48
C ALA A 340 -8.51 -12.17 15.20
N ALA A 341 -9.23 -12.58 16.24
CA ALA A 341 -10.49 -13.32 16.11
C ALA A 341 -11.57 -12.49 15.44
N PHE A 342 -11.69 -11.19 15.75
CA PHE A 342 -12.60 -10.28 15.06
C PHE A 342 -12.27 -10.14 13.57
N LEU A 343 -10.99 -9.96 13.21
CA LEU A 343 -10.57 -9.91 11.80
C LEU A 343 -10.87 -11.22 11.07
N LEU A 344 -10.57 -12.36 11.70
CA LEU A 344 -10.87 -13.68 11.14
C LEU A 344 -12.37 -13.95 11.06
N LEU A 345 -13.18 -13.41 11.96
CA LEU A 345 -14.64 -13.55 11.93
C LEU A 345 -15.20 -12.85 10.69
N ILE A 346 -14.81 -11.60 10.43
CA ILE A 346 -15.25 -10.85 9.24
C ILE A 346 -14.87 -11.60 7.95
N ILE A 347 -13.63 -12.04 7.84
CA ILE A 347 -13.14 -12.82 6.69
C ILE A 347 -13.88 -14.16 6.59
N GLY A 348 -13.98 -14.88 7.71
CA GLY A 348 -14.59 -16.20 7.77
C GLY A 348 -16.07 -16.19 7.41
N VAL A 349 -16.82 -15.17 7.84
CA VAL A 349 -18.22 -14.98 7.47
C VAL A 349 -18.36 -14.67 5.99
N ALA A 350 -17.52 -13.81 5.42
CA ALA A 350 -17.54 -13.54 3.97
C ALA A 350 -17.28 -14.82 3.15
N VAL A 351 -16.26 -15.60 3.55
CA VAL A 351 -15.94 -16.88 2.90
C VAL A 351 -17.07 -17.87 3.08
N TRP A 352 -17.62 -18.02 4.28
CA TRP A 352 -18.71 -18.95 4.52
C TRP A 352 -19.98 -18.56 3.75
N ALA A 353 -20.34 -17.28 3.74
CA ALA A 353 -21.48 -16.75 3.01
C ALA A 353 -21.38 -17.01 1.50
N SER A 354 -20.16 -17.04 0.94
CA SER A 354 -19.96 -17.38 -0.47
C SER A 354 -20.39 -18.81 -0.82
N PHE A 355 -20.44 -19.73 0.14
CA PHE A 355 -20.92 -21.10 -0.07
C PHE A 355 -22.42 -21.26 0.23
N VAL A 356 -23.11 -20.23 0.74
CA VAL A 356 -24.53 -20.36 1.11
C VAL A 356 -25.41 -20.33 -0.14
N LYS A 357 -26.30 -21.32 -0.27
CA LYS A 357 -27.18 -21.46 -1.44
C LYS A 357 -28.22 -20.34 -1.57
N MET A 358 -28.89 -19.97 -0.48
CA MET A 358 -29.89 -18.89 -0.47
C MET A 358 -30.02 -18.31 0.93
N TRP A 359 -29.55 -17.08 1.12
CA TRP A 359 -29.70 -16.38 2.40
C TRP A 359 -31.09 -15.76 2.55
N PRO A 360 -31.74 -15.80 3.73
CA PRO A 360 -31.44 -16.58 4.95
C PRO A 360 -32.09 -17.99 4.96
N TYR A 361 -32.81 -18.36 3.90
CA TYR A 361 -33.75 -19.50 3.90
C TYR A 361 -33.09 -20.88 3.76
N ASN A 362 -31.95 -20.98 3.08
CA ASN A 362 -31.25 -22.23 2.83
C ASN A 362 -29.73 -22.05 2.98
N LEU A 363 -29.24 -22.40 4.17
CA LEU A 363 -27.83 -22.32 4.57
C LEU A 363 -27.00 -23.55 4.15
N SER A 364 -27.53 -24.43 3.30
CA SER A 364 -26.75 -25.55 2.75
C SER A 364 -25.59 -25.03 1.90
N MET A 365 -24.45 -25.73 1.98
CA MET A 365 -23.25 -25.39 1.22
C MET A 365 -23.44 -25.77 -0.26
N SER A 366 -23.11 -24.83 -1.14
CA SER A 366 -23.23 -24.93 -2.59
C SER A 366 -22.21 -24.04 -3.27
N LEU A 367 -21.80 -24.41 -4.49
CA LEU A 367 -20.95 -23.58 -5.34
C LEU A 367 -21.74 -22.65 -6.27
N ARG A 368 -23.07 -22.54 -6.08
CA ARG A 368 -23.94 -21.69 -6.92
C ARG A 368 -23.46 -20.25 -7.02
N SER A 369 -22.97 -19.67 -5.93
CA SER A 369 -22.49 -18.28 -5.91
C SER A 369 -21.22 -18.06 -6.75
N TYR A 370 -20.53 -19.12 -7.15
CA TYR A 370 -19.35 -19.09 -8.02
C TYR A 370 -19.70 -19.23 -9.52
N ASP A 371 -20.97 -19.42 -9.86
CA ASP A 371 -21.44 -19.41 -11.24
C ASP A 371 -21.59 -17.98 -11.75
N PHE A 372 -20.46 -17.28 -11.89
CA PHE A 372 -20.45 -15.84 -12.18
C PHE A 372 -21.03 -15.50 -13.55
N ASP A 373 -21.01 -16.41 -14.52
CA ASP A 373 -21.52 -16.16 -15.88
C ASP A 373 -23.05 -15.99 -15.90
N ASN A 374 -23.75 -16.55 -14.91
CA ASN A 374 -25.19 -16.42 -14.72
C ASN A 374 -25.57 -15.34 -13.68
N MET A 375 -24.62 -14.49 -13.28
CA MET A 375 -24.81 -13.41 -12.30
C MET A 375 -24.47 -12.06 -12.91
N ASP A 376 -25.20 -10.99 -12.56
CA ASP A 376 -25.06 -9.62 -13.11
C ASP A 376 -23.76 -8.90 -12.65
N GLY A 377 -22.59 -9.48 -12.94
CA GLY A 377 -21.28 -8.91 -12.60
C GLY A 377 -20.21 -9.10 -13.66
N GLY A 378 -20.57 -9.49 -14.88
CA GLY A 378 -19.60 -9.64 -15.98
C GLY A 378 -18.79 -10.95 -15.94
N GLY A 379 -19.28 -11.98 -15.24
CA GLY A 379 -18.76 -13.34 -15.35
C GLY A 379 -17.32 -13.56 -14.89
N TRP A 380 -16.75 -14.69 -15.30
CA TRP A 380 -15.33 -14.99 -15.10
C TRP A 380 -14.38 -14.05 -15.86
N LEU A 381 -14.91 -13.32 -16.85
CA LEU A 381 -14.18 -12.27 -17.56
C LEU A 381 -13.70 -11.19 -16.59
N ALA A 382 -14.54 -10.76 -15.65
CA ALA A 382 -14.18 -9.72 -14.68
C ALA A 382 -12.97 -10.13 -13.81
N TRP A 383 -12.93 -11.38 -13.37
CA TRP A 383 -11.80 -11.93 -12.62
C TRP A 383 -10.52 -12.02 -13.46
N ARG A 384 -10.62 -12.53 -14.69
CA ARG A 384 -9.47 -12.60 -15.62
C ARG A 384 -8.92 -11.22 -15.95
N ASN A 385 -9.78 -10.25 -16.16
CA ASN A 385 -9.39 -8.86 -16.41
C ASN A 385 -8.68 -8.25 -15.20
N SER A 386 -9.16 -8.49 -13.98
CA SER A 386 -8.44 -8.06 -12.77
C SER A 386 -7.08 -8.72 -12.63
N LEU A 387 -6.95 -10.01 -12.93
CA LEU A 387 -5.64 -10.68 -12.93
C LEU A 387 -4.70 -10.08 -13.98
N GLN A 388 -5.20 -9.81 -15.19
CA GLN A 388 -4.42 -9.17 -16.25
C GLN A 388 -3.99 -7.76 -15.84
N LEU A 389 -4.90 -6.96 -15.29
CA LEU A 389 -4.62 -5.63 -14.75
C LEU A 389 -3.54 -5.70 -13.68
N ALA A 390 -3.68 -6.59 -12.70
CA ALA A 390 -2.76 -6.71 -11.57
C ALA A 390 -1.39 -7.20 -12.00
N PHE A 391 -1.33 -8.17 -12.92
CA PHE A 391 -0.07 -8.65 -13.49
C PHE A 391 0.65 -7.55 -14.29
N CYS A 392 -0.06 -6.86 -15.19
CA CYS A 392 0.50 -5.75 -15.97
C CYS A 392 0.94 -4.59 -15.08
N THR A 393 0.15 -4.22 -14.08
CA THR A 393 0.49 -3.16 -13.11
C THR A 393 1.71 -3.54 -12.28
N ALA A 394 1.80 -4.77 -11.80
CA ALA A 394 2.96 -5.25 -11.05
C ALA A 394 4.22 -5.25 -11.92
N LEU A 395 4.14 -5.69 -13.18
CA LEU A 395 5.29 -5.76 -14.08
C LEU A 395 5.74 -4.36 -14.56
N VAL A 396 4.83 -3.65 -15.24
CA VAL A 396 5.11 -2.34 -15.85
C VAL A 396 5.29 -1.28 -14.77
N GLY A 397 4.44 -1.28 -13.75
CA GLY A 397 4.52 -0.33 -12.64
C GLY A 397 5.82 -0.48 -11.85
N THR A 398 6.26 -1.69 -11.53
CA THR A 398 7.55 -1.89 -10.85
C THR A 398 8.70 -1.39 -11.72
N LEU A 399 8.70 -1.67 -13.02
CA LEU A 399 9.72 -1.17 -13.94
C LEU A 399 9.76 0.35 -13.95
N VAL A 400 8.61 1.01 -14.18
CA VAL A 400 8.49 2.47 -14.26
C VAL A 400 8.87 3.12 -12.94
N VAL A 401 8.36 2.62 -11.82
CA VAL A 401 8.62 3.18 -10.49
C VAL A 401 10.07 3.00 -10.07
N PHE A 402 10.64 1.80 -10.26
CA PHE A 402 12.00 1.51 -9.80
C PHE A 402 13.05 2.23 -10.66
N VAL A 403 12.85 2.23 -11.98
CA VAL A 403 13.70 3.03 -12.90
C VAL A 403 13.52 4.52 -12.60
N GLY A 404 12.28 4.99 -12.43
CA GLY A 404 12.00 6.39 -12.07
C GLY A 404 12.67 6.81 -10.75
N ALA A 405 12.61 5.98 -9.72
CA ALA A 405 13.29 6.21 -8.45
C ALA A 405 14.81 6.23 -8.60
N TRP A 406 15.40 5.30 -9.38
CA TRP A 406 16.83 5.30 -9.65
C TRP A 406 17.27 6.55 -10.42
N MET A 407 16.50 6.96 -11.42
CA MET A 407 16.76 8.17 -12.21
C MET A 407 16.62 9.45 -11.39
N MET A 408 15.72 9.46 -10.41
CA MET A 408 15.61 10.57 -9.48
C MET A 408 16.79 10.56 -8.51
N GLU A 409 17.07 9.46 -7.81
CA GLU A 409 17.99 9.49 -6.67
C GLU A 409 19.47 9.41 -7.06
N LYS A 410 19.82 8.54 -8.02
CA LYS A 410 21.22 8.20 -8.33
C LYS A 410 21.81 8.97 -9.51
N VAL A 411 20.98 9.63 -10.33
CA VAL A 411 21.47 10.40 -11.49
C VAL A 411 21.69 11.87 -11.08
N PRO A 412 22.93 12.39 -11.16
CA PRO A 412 23.21 13.77 -10.83
C PRO A 412 22.62 14.72 -11.88
N ALA A 413 21.80 15.67 -11.43
CA ALA A 413 21.22 16.71 -12.26
C ALA A 413 22.22 17.85 -12.49
N ARG A 414 23.10 17.69 -13.49
CA ARG A 414 24.17 18.67 -13.79
C ARG A 414 23.68 19.93 -14.49
N SER A 415 22.61 19.87 -15.29
CA SER A 415 22.04 21.04 -15.98
C SER A 415 20.90 21.69 -15.18
N THR A 416 20.68 22.98 -15.39
CA THR A 416 19.56 23.72 -14.76
C THR A 416 18.20 23.14 -15.16
N MET A 417 18.03 22.73 -16.42
CA MET A 417 16.83 22.05 -16.90
C MET A 417 16.61 20.70 -16.19
N ALA A 418 17.66 19.89 -16.01
CA ALA A 418 17.54 18.61 -15.30
C ALA A 418 17.19 18.79 -13.82
N ARG A 419 17.69 19.86 -13.17
CA ARG A 419 17.30 20.20 -11.79
C ARG A 419 15.82 20.58 -11.71
N GLY A 420 15.33 21.38 -12.65
CA GLY A 420 13.92 21.73 -12.76
C GLY A 420 13.02 20.51 -12.97
N LEU A 421 13.34 19.67 -13.97
CA LEU A 421 12.60 18.44 -14.26
C LEU A 421 12.58 17.46 -13.07
N ARG A 422 13.72 17.29 -12.39
CA ARG A 422 13.80 16.45 -11.18
C ARG A 422 12.93 17.01 -10.05
N GLY A 423 12.91 18.34 -9.87
CA GLY A 423 12.05 18.99 -8.89
C GLY A 423 10.56 18.77 -9.17
N VAL A 424 10.13 19.01 -10.42
CA VAL A 424 8.74 18.80 -10.86
C VAL A 424 8.35 17.34 -10.73
N ALA A 425 9.15 16.43 -11.28
CA ALA A 425 8.88 15.00 -11.22
C ALA A 425 8.87 14.49 -9.77
N GLY A 426 9.75 14.99 -8.90
CA GLY A 426 9.76 14.65 -7.48
C GLY A 426 8.51 15.14 -6.74
N MET A 427 8.00 16.32 -7.09
CA MET A 427 6.72 16.82 -6.56
C MET A 427 5.54 15.97 -7.04
N LEU A 428 5.48 15.70 -8.35
CA LEU A 428 4.42 14.88 -8.97
C LEU A 428 4.46 13.42 -8.50
N ALA A 429 5.64 12.87 -8.20
CA ALA A 429 5.80 11.51 -7.67
C ALA A 429 5.15 11.33 -6.29
N LEU A 430 5.05 12.42 -5.51
CA LEU A 430 4.45 12.41 -4.17
C LEU A 430 2.96 12.76 -4.16
N MET A 431 2.44 13.37 -5.22
CA MET A 431 1.05 13.80 -5.32
C MET A 431 0.01 12.67 -5.25
N PRO A 432 0.20 11.47 -5.85
CA PRO A 432 -0.81 10.41 -5.81
C PRO A 432 -1.24 9.98 -4.41
N MET A 433 -0.34 10.05 -3.42
CA MET A 433 -0.68 9.77 -2.02
C MET A 433 -1.71 10.76 -1.43
N ALA A 434 -1.76 11.99 -1.95
CA ALA A 434 -2.70 13.03 -1.52
C ALA A 434 -4.03 12.98 -2.30
N VAL A 435 -4.06 12.29 -3.43
CA VAL A 435 -5.20 12.27 -4.35
C VAL A 435 -6.03 11.01 -4.06
N PRO A 436 -7.29 11.15 -3.62
CA PRO A 436 -8.17 10.02 -3.45
C PRO A 436 -8.38 9.26 -4.76
N GLY A 437 -8.50 7.93 -4.71
CA GLY A 437 -8.75 7.11 -5.90
C GLY A 437 -10.00 7.53 -6.67
N LEU A 438 -11.09 7.87 -5.95
CA LEU A 438 -12.33 8.34 -6.55
C LEU A 438 -12.13 9.66 -7.32
N VAL A 439 -11.37 10.60 -6.76
CA VAL A 439 -11.03 11.88 -7.38
C VAL A 439 -10.14 11.69 -8.61
N LEU A 440 -9.18 10.77 -8.52
CA LEU A 440 -8.34 10.39 -9.66
C LEU A 440 -9.18 9.79 -10.80
N GLY A 441 -10.11 8.88 -10.48
CA GLY A 441 -11.02 8.28 -11.45
C GLY A 441 -11.92 9.32 -12.15
N LEU A 442 -12.47 10.26 -11.37
CA LEU A 442 -13.23 11.40 -11.90
C LEU A 442 -12.39 12.27 -12.84
N GLY A 443 -11.15 12.60 -12.46
CA GLY A 443 -10.24 13.33 -13.33
C GLY A 443 -9.95 12.59 -14.65
N TYR A 444 -9.80 11.26 -14.58
CA TYR A 444 -9.54 10.44 -15.75
C TYR A 444 -10.74 10.38 -16.70
N ILE A 445 -11.96 10.20 -16.19
CA ILE A 445 -13.16 10.21 -17.06
C ILE A 445 -13.29 11.58 -17.73
N PHE A 446 -13.11 12.69 -17.01
CA PHE A 446 -13.21 14.03 -17.62
C PHE A 446 -12.15 14.30 -18.68
N PHE A 447 -10.92 13.82 -18.45
CA PHE A 447 -9.82 14.06 -19.38
C PHE A 447 -9.87 13.11 -20.59
N PHE A 448 -9.97 11.80 -20.36
CA PHE A 448 -9.89 10.79 -21.43
C PHE A 448 -11.21 10.57 -22.16
N ASN A 449 -12.38 10.84 -21.56
CA ASN A 449 -13.65 10.72 -22.29
C ASN A 449 -13.92 11.88 -23.26
N SER A 450 -13.21 13.01 -23.12
CA SER A 450 -13.38 14.18 -23.99
C SER A 450 -13.01 13.87 -25.45
N VAL A 451 -13.93 14.17 -26.38
CA VAL A 451 -13.75 13.96 -27.83
C VAL A 451 -12.58 14.78 -28.39
N SER A 452 -12.28 15.93 -27.80
CA SER A 452 -11.17 16.80 -28.22
C SER A 452 -9.78 16.26 -27.81
N ASN A 453 -9.72 15.23 -26.97
CA ASN A 453 -8.46 14.69 -26.49
C ASN A 453 -7.96 13.59 -27.44
N PRO A 454 -6.76 13.72 -28.05
CA PRO A 454 -6.20 12.66 -28.89
C PRO A 454 -5.97 11.34 -28.13
N LEU A 455 -5.86 11.39 -26.80
CA LEU A 455 -5.72 10.20 -25.95
C LEU A 455 -7.05 9.50 -25.65
N ASN A 456 -8.18 9.99 -26.17
CA ASN A 456 -9.51 9.39 -25.99
C ASN A 456 -9.56 7.92 -26.45
N VAL A 457 -8.72 7.52 -27.40
CA VAL A 457 -8.57 6.14 -27.88
C VAL A 457 -8.22 5.15 -26.76
N LEU A 458 -7.62 5.63 -25.65
CA LEU A 458 -7.31 4.81 -24.50
C LEU A 458 -8.51 4.56 -23.58
N TYR A 459 -9.59 5.35 -23.70
CA TYR A 459 -10.76 5.22 -22.84
C TYR A 459 -11.42 3.85 -22.97
N GLY A 460 -11.79 3.24 -21.84
CA GLY A 460 -12.37 1.89 -21.80
C GLY A 460 -11.39 0.73 -22.05
N THR A 461 -10.10 1.01 -22.31
CA THR A 461 -9.09 -0.01 -22.63
C THR A 461 -8.30 -0.47 -21.39
N MET A 462 -7.81 -1.72 -21.42
CA MET A 462 -6.97 -2.28 -20.36
C MET A 462 -5.69 -1.47 -20.08
N PRO A 463 -4.96 -0.94 -21.10
CA PRO A 463 -3.82 -0.06 -20.87
C PRO A 463 -4.13 1.18 -20.02
N LEU A 464 -5.29 1.84 -20.22
CA LEU A 464 -5.66 3.00 -19.41
C LEU A 464 -5.89 2.60 -17.94
N LEU A 465 -6.54 1.47 -17.70
CA LEU A 465 -6.75 0.95 -16.34
C LEU A 465 -5.39 0.64 -15.66
N VAL A 466 -4.46 0.03 -16.38
CA VAL A 466 -3.08 -0.22 -15.88
C VAL A 466 -2.39 1.10 -15.54
N LEU A 467 -2.41 2.08 -16.44
CA LEU A 467 -1.77 3.37 -16.22
C LEU A 467 -2.38 4.13 -15.04
N CYS A 468 -3.71 4.18 -14.96
CA CYS A 468 -4.43 4.78 -13.84
C CYS A 468 -4.02 4.14 -12.51
N THR A 469 -3.95 2.81 -12.47
CA THR A 469 -3.59 2.05 -11.27
C THR A 469 -2.13 2.27 -10.87
N VAL A 470 -1.20 2.28 -11.84
CA VAL A 470 0.21 2.59 -11.59
C VAL A 470 0.36 4.00 -11.03
N VAL A 471 -0.34 4.99 -11.60
CA VAL A 471 -0.30 6.39 -11.12
C VAL A 471 -0.87 6.50 -9.71
N HIS A 472 -2.03 5.91 -9.45
CA HIS A 472 -2.70 5.95 -8.14
C HIS A 472 -1.78 5.43 -7.02
N PHE A 473 -1.10 4.30 -7.25
CA PHE A 473 -0.23 3.67 -6.26
C PHE A 473 1.26 4.02 -6.40
N TYR A 474 1.60 4.99 -7.27
CA TYR A 474 2.97 5.33 -7.62
C TYR A 474 3.79 5.74 -6.40
N THR A 475 3.26 6.61 -5.54
CA THR A 475 4.03 7.22 -4.44
C THR A 475 4.54 6.19 -3.44
N SER A 476 3.68 5.28 -2.97
CA SER A 476 4.06 4.26 -1.99
C SER A 476 5.12 3.30 -2.55
N ALA A 477 4.96 2.90 -3.80
CA ALA A 477 5.94 2.10 -4.53
C ALA A 477 7.26 2.86 -4.71
N HIS A 478 7.20 4.14 -5.07
CA HIS A 478 8.36 5.00 -5.29
C HIS A 478 9.16 5.23 -4.01
N LEU A 479 8.49 5.50 -2.88
CA LEU A 479 9.16 5.64 -1.58
C LEU A 479 9.86 4.34 -1.15
N THR A 480 9.24 3.20 -1.41
CA THR A 480 9.85 1.88 -1.13
C THR A 480 11.11 1.66 -1.98
N ALA A 481 11.07 2.01 -3.26
CA ALA A 481 12.24 1.93 -4.14
C ALA A 481 13.33 2.94 -3.75
N ALA A 482 12.95 4.20 -3.50
CA ALA A 482 13.88 5.27 -3.14
C ALA A 482 14.59 5.00 -1.80
N THR A 483 13.87 4.52 -0.79
CA THR A 483 14.48 4.14 0.50
C THR A 483 15.50 3.01 0.34
N ALA A 484 15.20 1.99 -0.45
CA ALA A 484 16.14 0.91 -0.73
C ALA A 484 17.38 1.39 -1.51
N LEU A 485 17.20 2.31 -2.47
CA LEU A 485 18.30 2.90 -3.25
C LEU A 485 19.20 3.80 -2.41
N ASN A 486 18.62 4.62 -1.54
CA ASN A 486 19.33 5.53 -0.65
C ASN A 486 20.03 4.80 0.52
N ALA A 487 19.61 3.57 0.82
CA ALA A 487 20.29 2.72 1.80
C ALA A 487 21.61 2.10 1.27
N LEU A 488 21.86 2.14 -0.04
CA LEU A 488 23.13 1.68 -0.61
C LEU A 488 24.25 2.69 -0.39
N ASP A 489 25.44 2.19 -0.07
CA ASP A 489 26.65 3.00 0.08
C ASP A 489 26.97 3.76 -1.22
N PRO A 490 27.14 5.09 -1.19
CA PRO A 490 27.55 5.89 -2.35
C PRO A 490 28.89 5.47 -3.00
N GLU A 491 29.73 4.72 -2.29
CA GLU A 491 31.03 4.26 -2.80
C GLU A 491 30.91 3.34 -4.02
N PHE A 492 29.81 2.60 -4.16
CA PHE A 492 29.60 1.70 -5.31
C PHE A 492 29.58 2.47 -6.63
N GLU A 493 28.89 3.61 -6.69
CA GLU A 493 28.83 4.45 -7.88
C GLU A 493 30.16 5.15 -8.15
N ALA A 494 30.87 5.59 -7.10
CA ALA A 494 32.19 6.22 -7.22
C ALA A 494 33.24 5.24 -7.76
N ALA A 495 33.32 4.03 -7.20
CA ALA A 495 34.24 2.98 -7.66
C ALA A 495 33.95 2.58 -9.12
N SER A 496 32.67 2.39 -9.47
CA SER A 496 32.27 2.08 -10.85
C SER A 496 32.62 3.21 -11.83
N ALA A 497 32.50 4.47 -11.42
CA ALA A 497 32.84 5.62 -12.24
C ALA A 497 34.35 5.73 -12.50
N SER A 498 35.20 5.42 -11.50
CA SER A 498 36.66 5.37 -11.64
C SER A 498 37.11 4.32 -12.64
N LEU A 499 36.39 3.20 -12.73
CA LEU A 499 36.60 2.14 -13.73
C LEU A 499 36.00 2.46 -15.11
N LYS A 500 35.45 3.67 -15.32
CA LYS A 500 34.76 4.11 -16.55
C LYS A 500 33.63 3.18 -17.00
N VAL A 501 33.01 2.46 -16.06
CA VAL A 501 31.87 1.59 -16.36
C VAL A 501 30.61 2.44 -16.57
N PRO A 502 29.80 2.21 -17.63
CA PRO A 502 28.58 2.95 -17.86
C PRO A 502 27.55 2.77 -16.73
N ARG A 503 26.85 3.86 -16.38
CA ARG A 503 25.86 3.89 -15.28
C ARG A 503 24.75 2.85 -15.39
N LEU A 504 24.28 2.57 -16.62
CA LEU A 504 23.25 1.56 -16.84
C LEU A 504 23.77 0.15 -16.54
N THR A 505 25.06 -0.11 -16.81
CA THR A 505 25.71 -1.36 -16.44
C THR A 505 25.83 -1.51 -14.93
N THR A 506 26.21 -0.43 -14.24
CA THR A 506 26.23 -0.38 -12.77
C THR A 506 24.84 -0.63 -12.19
N PHE A 507 23.81 0.02 -12.77
CA PHE A 507 22.43 -0.19 -12.38
C PHE A 507 21.99 -1.65 -12.53
N LEU A 508 22.15 -2.24 -13.72
CA LEU A 508 21.67 -3.59 -14.00
C LEU A 508 22.45 -4.67 -13.25
N ARG A 509 23.76 -4.48 -13.00
CA ARG A 509 24.63 -5.52 -12.42
C ARG A 509 24.88 -5.37 -10.92
N VAL A 510 24.76 -4.16 -10.37
CA VAL A 510 25.08 -3.89 -8.96
C VAL A 510 23.83 -3.38 -8.24
N THR A 511 23.27 -2.25 -8.66
CA THR A 511 22.18 -1.60 -7.94
C THR A 511 20.90 -2.44 -7.93
N LEU A 512 20.44 -2.91 -9.09
CA LEU A 512 19.20 -3.68 -9.23
C LEU A 512 19.26 -5.02 -8.49
N PRO A 513 20.31 -5.86 -8.60
CA PRO A 513 20.41 -7.10 -7.83
C PRO A 513 20.45 -6.88 -6.31
N MET A 514 21.05 -5.77 -5.85
CA MET A 514 21.12 -5.43 -4.43
C MET A 514 19.78 -4.95 -3.88
N CYS A 515 19.01 -4.22 -4.69
CA CYS A 515 17.68 -3.71 -4.35
C CYS A 515 16.53 -4.63 -4.82
N LEU A 516 16.85 -5.81 -5.35
CA LEU A 516 15.89 -6.79 -5.85
C LEU A 516 14.80 -7.19 -4.85
N PRO A 517 15.09 -7.34 -3.52
CA PRO A 517 14.02 -7.57 -2.54
C PRO A 517 12.99 -6.44 -2.55
N ALA A 518 13.44 -5.19 -2.62
CA ALA A 518 12.57 -4.02 -2.64
C ALA A 518 11.77 -3.92 -3.94
N ALA A 519 12.36 -4.26 -5.08
CA ALA A 519 11.65 -4.33 -6.35
C ALA A 519 10.52 -5.39 -6.32
N LEU A 520 10.77 -6.55 -5.73
CA LEU A 520 9.74 -7.59 -5.55
C LEU A 520 8.66 -7.19 -4.55
N ASP A 521 9.02 -6.46 -3.49
CA ASP A 521 8.03 -5.89 -2.56
C ASP A 521 7.15 -4.83 -3.24
N VAL A 522 7.72 -3.99 -4.11
CA VAL A 522 6.96 -3.06 -4.96
C VAL A 522 6.01 -3.81 -5.89
N ALA A 523 6.48 -4.87 -6.56
CA ALA A 523 5.65 -5.69 -7.43
C ALA A 523 4.48 -6.34 -6.66
N ARG A 524 4.75 -6.87 -5.47
CA ARG A 524 3.73 -7.46 -4.58
C ARG A 524 2.70 -6.44 -4.14
N TYR A 525 3.15 -5.25 -3.73
CA TYR A 525 2.26 -4.15 -3.34
C TYR A 525 1.36 -3.75 -4.50
N LEU A 526 1.93 -3.46 -5.68
CA LEU A 526 1.17 -3.05 -6.86
C LEU A 526 0.19 -4.13 -7.33
N PHE A 527 0.57 -5.41 -7.29
CA PHE A 527 -0.32 -6.51 -7.64
C PHE A 527 -1.56 -6.54 -6.71
N VAL A 528 -1.33 -6.56 -5.39
CA VAL A 528 -2.41 -6.65 -4.40
C VAL A 528 -3.32 -5.43 -4.49
N SER A 529 -2.74 -4.23 -4.57
CA SER A 529 -3.51 -2.98 -4.71
C SER A 529 -4.31 -2.92 -6.00
N ALA A 530 -3.79 -3.45 -7.11
CA ALA A 530 -4.53 -3.51 -8.37
C ALA A 530 -5.68 -4.54 -8.35
N MET A 531 -5.55 -5.65 -7.62
CA MET A 531 -6.63 -6.64 -7.48
C MET A 531 -7.80 -6.13 -6.65
N THR A 532 -7.55 -5.27 -5.66
CA THR A 532 -8.56 -4.82 -4.68
C THR A 532 -9.15 -3.44 -4.97
N THR A 533 -8.62 -2.72 -5.97
CA THR A 533 -9.04 -1.33 -6.25
C THR A 533 -10.40 -1.25 -6.96
N VAL A 534 -11.25 -0.33 -6.50
CA VAL A 534 -12.56 -0.01 -7.11
C VAL A 534 -12.65 1.48 -7.46
N SER A 535 -12.26 2.35 -6.54
CA SER A 535 -12.64 3.77 -6.56
C SER A 535 -12.20 4.54 -7.82
N ALA A 536 -11.00 4.30 -8.34
CA ALA A 536 -10.53 5.00 -9.54
C ALA A 536 -11.06 4.36 -10.83
N VAL A 537 -11.14 3.02 -10.85
CA VAL A 537 -11.41 2.22 -12.04
C VAL A 537 -12.91 2.11 -12.36
N VAL A 538 -13.79 2.35 -11.37
CA VAL A 538 -15.25 2.29 -11.53
C VAL A 538 -15.78 3.26 -12.59
N PHE A 539 -15.07 4.36 -12.89
CA PHE A 539 -15.46 5.33 -13.92
C PHE A 539 -14.84 5.06 -15.31
N LEU A 540 -13.96 4.07 -15.43
CA LEU A 540 -13.08 3.93 -16.61
C LEU A 540 -13.25 2.63 -17.39
N TYR A 541 -13.98 1.67 -16.85
CA TYR A 541 -14.14 0.35 -17.47
C TYR A 541 -15.14 0.40 -18.63
N SER A 542 -15.00 -0.56 -19.55
CA SER A 542 -15.97 -0.87 -20.60
C SER A 542 -16.53 -2.28 -20.39
N PRO A 543 -17.58 -2.71 -21.12
CA PRO A 543 -18.11 -4.08 -21.01
C PRO A 543 -17.06 -5.18 -21.22
N SER A 544 -16.01 -4.90 -21.99
CA SER A 544 -14.90 -5.83 -22.23
C SER A 544 -13.81 -5.81 -21.16
N THR A 545 -13.72 -4.75 -20.36
CA THR A 545 -12.66 -4.49 -19.37
C THR A 545 -13.18 -4.37 -17.94
N VAL A 546 -14.39 -4.86 -17.66
CA VAL A 546 -14.95 -4.98 -16.31
C VAL A 546 -13.95 -5.69 -15.39
N LEU A 547 -13.81 -5.20 -14.16
CA LEU A 547 -12.88 -5.72 -13.16
C LEU A 547 -13.64 -6.42 -12.03
N ALA A 548 -13.05 -7.43 -11.41
CA ALA A 548 -13.65 -8.21 -10.33
C ALA A 548 -14.16 -7.35 -9.16
N ALA A 549 -13.40 -6.34 -8.75
CA ALA A 549 -13.80 -5.49 -7.63
C ALA A 549 -14.98 -4.56 -7.99
N VAL A 550 -15.13 -4.20 -9.26
CA VAL A 550 -16.32 -3.50 -9.80
C VAL A 550 -17.49 -4.47 -10.01
N ALA A 551 -17.21 -5.72 -10.39
CA ALA A 551 -18.21 -6.77 -10.47
C ALA A 551 -18.88 -7.04 -9.12
N VAL A 552 -18.13 -7.02 -8.02
CA VAL A 552 -18.68 -7.10 -6.65
C VAL A 552 -19.72 -6.01 -6.43
N LEU A 553 -19.42 -4.76 -6.82
CA LEU A 553 -20.33 -3.64 -6.71
C LEU A 553 -21.61 -3.86 -7.53
N ASN A 554 -21.47 -4.27 -8.80
CA ASN A 554 -22.62 -4.49 -9.68
C ASN A 554 -23.51 -5.64 -9.19
N MET A 555 -22.91 -6.73 -8.67
CA MET A 555 -23.64 -7.84 -8.06
C MET A 555 -24.37 -7.41 -6.79
N ASP A 556 -23.76 -6.59 -5.94
CA ASP A 556 -24.39 -6.00 -4.75
C ASP A 556 -25.60 -5.12 -5.15
N ASP A 557 -25.43 -4.25 -6.15
CA ASP A 557 -26.51 -3.41 -6.70
C ASP A 557 -27.66 -4.22 -7.29
N ALA A 558 -27.37 -5.37 -7.92
CA ALA A 558 -28.38 -6.30 -8.43
C ALA A 558 -29.02 -7.17 -7.33
N GLY A 559 -28.60 -7.07 -6.06
CA GLY A 559 -29.10 -7.86 -4.95
C GLY A 559 -28.49 -9.26 -4.84
N PHE A 560 -27.50 -9.59 -5.66
CA PHE A 560 -26.75 -10.85 -5.64
C PHE A 560 -25.59 -10.81 -4.61
N ILE A 561 -25.94 -10.64 -3.33
CA ILE A 561 -24.96 -10.47 -2.22
C ILE A 561 -24.08 -11.73 -2.03
N GLY A 562 -24.63 -12.93 -2.26
CA GLY A 562 -23.88 -14.20 -2.15
C GLY A 562 -22.76 -14.31 -3.20
N PRO A 563 -23.09 -14.14 -4.49
CA PRO A 563 -22.09 -14.00 -5.56
C PRO A 563 -21.08 -12.86 -5.33
N ALA A 564 -21.52 -11.71 -4.80
CA ALA A 564 -20.61 -10.64 -4.44
C ALA A 564 -19.58 -11.08 -3.37
N ALA A 565 -20.03 -11.79 -2.33
CA ALA A 565 -19.14 -12.39 -1.32
C ALA A 565 -18.18 -13.44 -1.91
N ALA A 566 -18.65 -14.23 -2.89
CA ALA A 566 -17.82 -15.20 -3.61
C ALA A 566 -16.73 -14.50 -4.44
N MET A 567 -17.06 -13.44 -5.17
CA MET A 567 -16.08 -12.66 -5.92
C MET A 567 -15.06 -11.98 -5.00
N CYS A 568 -15.49 -11.41 -3.86
CA CYS A 568 -14.59 -10.91 -2.81
C CYS A 568 -13.61 -11.98 -2.31
N THR A 569 -14.11 -13.20 -2.10
CA THR A 569 -13.31 -14.35 -1.67
C THR A 569 -12.28 -14.75 -2.73
N VAL A 570 -12.67 -14.77 -4.00
CA VAL A 570 -11.76 -15.06 -5.12
C VAL A 570 -10.69 -13.99 -5.28
N ILE A 571 -11.03 -12.70 -5.14
CA ILE A 571 -10.06 -11.60 -5.15
C ILE A 571 -9.04 -11.79 -4.02
N MET A 572 -9.52 -12.04 -2.80
CA MET A 572 -8.66 -12.24 -1.63
C MET A 572 -7.76 -13.47 -1.78
N ALA A 573 -8.29 -14.59 -2.27
CA ALA A 573 -7.52 -15.80 -2.52
C ALA A 573 -6.45 -15.57 -3.61
N SER A 574 -6.81 -14.90 -4.70
CA SER A 574 -5.87 -14.58 -5.78
C SER A 574 -4.73 -13.68 -5.30
N SER A 575 -5.06 -12.64 -4.52
CA SER A 575 -4.08 -11.76 -3.87
C SER A 575 -3.17 -12.51 -2.88
N ALA A 576 -3.73 -13.41 -2.08
CA ALA A 576 -2.98 -14.24 -1.14
C ALA A 576 -1.98 -15.18 -1.84
N VAL A 577 -2.44 -15.88 -2.89
CA VAL A 577 -1.62 -16.79 -3.69
C VAL A 577 -0.48 -16.02 -4.37
N ALA A 578 -0.77 -14.90 -5.02
CA ALA A 578 0.25 -14.08 -5.67
C ALA A 578 1.25 -13.50 -4.65
N ALA A 579 0.79 -13.02 -3.50
CA ALA A 579 1.65 -12.53 -2.43
C ALA A 579 2.57 -13.65 -1.89
N LEU A 580 2.06 -14.87 -1.74
CA LEU A 580 2.84 -16.02 -1.32
C LEU A 580 3.89 -16.41 -2.37
N ILE A 581 3.51 -16.47 -3.65
CA ILE A 581 4.43 -16.77 -4.76
C ILE A 581 5.55 -15.73 -4.81
N LEU A 582 5.23 -14.44 -4.75
CA LEU A 582 6.23 -13.37 -4.78
C LEU A 582 7.13 -13.38 -3.54
N HIS A 583 6.60 -13.73 -2.36
CA HIS A 583 7.39 -13.89 -1.15
C HIS A 583 8.37 -15.06 -1.23
N LEU A 584 7.92 -16.21 -1.75
CA LEU A 584 8.76 -17.39 -1.98
C LEU A 584 9.83 -17.10 -3.05
N ALA A 585 9.44 -16.44 -4.14
CA ALA A 585 10.35 -15.98 -5.18
C ALA A 585 11.41 -15.04 -4.60
N SER A 586 11.01 -14.06 -3.79
CA SER A 586 11.93 -13.16 -3.08
C SER A 586 12.94 -13.94 -2.24
N ARG A 587 12.49 -14.90 -1.43
CA ARG A 587 13.40 -15.74 -0.63
C ARG A 587 14.39 -16.52 -1.49
N ALA A 588 13.93 -17.17 -2.55
CA ALA A 588 14.78 -17.97 -3.44
C ALA A 588 15.80 -17.09 -4.19
N LEU A 589 15.34 -15.95 -4.71
CA LEU A 589 16.16 -15.03 -5.47
C LEU A 589 17.22 -14.37 -4.58
N VAL A 590 16.84 -13.93 -3.37
CA VAL A 590 17.77 -13.38 -2.37
C VAL A 590 18.78 -14.43 -1.90
N ALA A 591 18.35 -15.67 -1.70
CA ALA A 591 19.28 -16.75 -1.34
C ALA A 591 20.36 -16.97 -2.41
N ARG A 592 20.01 -16.80 -3.69
CA ARG A 592 20.97 -16.89 -4.81
C ARG A 592 21.81 -15.62 -4.97
N THR A 593 21.18 -14.45 -5.01
CA THR A 593 21.87 -13.17 -5.31
C THR A 593 22.70 -12.66 -4.14
N GLN A 594 22.38 -13.04 -2.91
CA GLN A 594 23.12 -12.67 -1.70
C GLN A 594 23.90 -13.83 -1.08
N ALA A 595 24.16 -14.90 -1.83
CA ALA A 595 24.97 -16.03 -1.37
C ALA A 595 26.37 -15.58 -0.89
N TRP A 596 26.95 -14.54 -1.51
CA TRP A 596 28.23 -13.95 -1.13
C TRP A 596 28.27 -13.32 0.29
N ARG A 597 27.11 -13.06 0.91
CA ARG A 597 27.02 -12.53 2.28
C ARG A 597 27.15 -13.60 3.35
N ARG A 598 27.00 -14.88 2.99
CA ARG A 598 27.17 -15.97 3.95
C ARG A 598 28.68 -16.20 4.11
N PRO A 599 29.24 -16.16 5.33
CA PRO A 599 30.63 -16.53 5.52
C PRO A 599 30.81 -17.95 4.98
N ALA A 600 31.82 -18.14 4.13
CA ALA A 600 32.17 -19.47 3.68
C ALA A 600 32.46 -20.30 4.93
N SER A 601 31.62 -21.31 5.19
CA SER A 601 31.90 -22.32 6.21
C SER A 601 33.20 -22.99 5.79
N ARG A 602 34.31 -22.61 6.42
CA ARG A 602 35.57 -23.34 6.35
C ARG A 602 35.46 -24.62 7.14
#